data_AF-A0AAD7R766-F1
#
_entry.id   AF-A0AAD7R766-F1
#
_cell.length_a   1.000
_cell.length_b   1.000
_cell.length_c   1.000
_cell.angle_alpha   90.00
_cell.angle_beta   90.00
_cell.angle_gamma   90.00
#
_symmetry.space_group_name_H-M   'P 1'
#
loop_
_entity.id
_entity.type
_entity.pdbx_description
1 polymer ?
#
loop_
_entity_poly.entity_id
_entity_poly.type
_entity_poly.pdbx_seq_one_letter_code
_entity_poly.pdbx_strand_id
1 'polypeptide(L)'
;MAGSQGVGALCENPNDVFLDVSKLLLTYADNILRNPKEEKYRSIRIGNPTFSTKLLPVRGAVECLFEMGFEEAETHLVFPQTASVPQLRRIRETVAAERDRRLGAGHTPPCPQSSALGSAPPLPAPAPPPPQGRPARLAPLCAPGEQRDLLQNPAV
;
A
#
# COMPACT_ATOMS: atom_id res chain seq x y z
N MET A 1 13.78 14.74 -8.67
CA MET A 1 12.75 13.68 -8.74
C MET A 1 13.42 12.43 -9.28
N ALA A 2 13.80 11.48 -8.42
CA ALA A 2 14.43 10.24 -8.86
C ALA A 2 13.31 9.28 -9.27
N GLY A 3 12.82 9.43 -10.51
CA GLY A 3 11.99 8.42 -11.13
C GLY A 3 12.90 7.27 -11.54
N SER A 4 12.66 6.09 -10.99
CA SER A 4 13.33 4.86 -11.39
C SER A 4 13.08 4.60 -12.88
N GLN A 5 14.16 4.38 -13.65
CA GLN A 5 14.11 4.13 -15.09
C GLN A 5 13.20 2.94 -15.43
N GLY A 6 13.25 1.88 -14.61
CA GLY A 6 12.41 0.71 -14.74
C GLY A 6 10.94 1.01 -14.55
N VAL A 7 10.57 1.87 -13.58
CA VAL A 7 9.17 2.27 -13.36
C VAL A 7 8.67 3.15 -14.50
N GLY A 8 9.52 4.04 -15.03
CA GLY A 8 9.20 4.87 -16.20
C GLY A 8 8.89 4.02 -17.43
N ALA A 9 9.77 3.07 -17.77
CA ALA A 9 9.54 2.14 -18.87
C ALA A 9 8.34 1.23 -18.62
N LEU A 10 8.12 0.79 -17.38
CA LEU A 10 6.94 -0.01 -17.02
C LEU A 10 5.64 0.79 -17.26
N CYS A 11 5.66 2.10 -17.01
CA CYS A 11 4.54 3.02 -17.22
C CYS A 11 4.19 3.23 -18.71
N GLU A 12 5.11 2.98 -19.65
CA GLU A 12 4.82 3.03 -21.10
C GLU A 12 3.89 1.89 -21.56
N ASN A 13 3.73 0.85 -20.75
CA ASN A 13 2.85 -0.28 -21.04
C ASN A 13 1.38 0.04 -20.75
N PRO A 14 0.43 -0.66 -21.41
CA PRO A 14 -1.00 -0.49 -21.16
C PRO A 14 -1.37 -0.82 -19.70
N ASN A 15 -2.46 -0.20 -19.22
CA ASN A 15 -2.90 -0.28 -17.83
C ASN A 15 -3.04 -1.72 -17.32
N ASP A 16 -3.68 -2.62 -18.08
CA ASP A 16 -3.87 -4.02 -17.67
C ASP A 16 -2.55 -4.74 -17.42
N VAL A 17 -1.57 -4.54 -18.32
CA VAL A 17 -0.23 -5.13 -18.21
C VAL A 17 0.50 -4.54 -17.01
N PHE A 18 0.46 -3.22 -16.85
CA PHE A 18 1.05 -2.54 -15.71
C PHE A 18 0.45 -3.02 -14.38
N LEU A 19 -0.87 -3.18 -14.28
CA LEU A 19 -1.56 -3.60 -13.06
C LEU A 19 -1.26 -5.06 -12.69
N ASP A 20 -1.12 -5.93 -13.68
CA ASP A 20 -0.75 -7.34 -13.50
C ASP A 20 0.71 -7.46 -13.03
N VAL A 21 1.64 -6.78 -13.72
CA VAL A 21 3.07 -6.79 -13.41
C VAL A 21 3.36 -6.11 -12.07
N SER A 22 2.77 -4.94 -11.81
CA SER A 22 2.94 -4.23 -10.54
C SER A 22 2.52 -5.10 -9.35
N LYS A 23 1.45 -5.90 -9.49
CA LYS A 23 0.99 -6.84 -8.46
C LYS A 23 2.06 -7.90 -8.16
N LEU A 24 2.67 -8.46 -9.19
CA LEU A 24 3.75 -9.45 -9.08
C LEU A 24 4.97 -8.84 -8.39
N LEU A 25 5.44 -7.69 -8.88
CA LEU A 25 6.58 -6.96 -8.31
C LEU A 25 6.38 -6.63 -6.83
N LEU A 26 5.21 -6.09 -6.48
CA LEU A 26 4.82 -5.79 -5.10
C LEU A 26 4.84 -7.05 -4.24
N THR A 27 4.33 -8.17 -4.77
CA THR A 27 4.29 -9.46 -4.07
C THR A 27 5.70 -9.98 -3.79
N TYR A 28 6.60 -9.94 -4.76
CA TYR A 28 7.99 -10.36 -4.57
C TYR A 28 8.70 -9.51 -3.51
N ALA A 29 8.56 -8.19 -3.59
CA ALA A 29 9.12 -7.29 -2.60
C ALA A 29 8.54 -7.53 -1.19
N ASP A 30 7.21 -7.70 -1.07
CA ASP A 30 6.55 -7.95 0.23
C ASP A 30 7.01 -9.28 0.85
N ASN A 31 7.17 -10.33 0.04
CA ASN A 31 7.66 -11.62 0.50
C ASN A 31 9.08 -11.54 1.07
N ILE A 32 9.98 -10.79 0.42
CA ILE A 32 11.35 -10.56 0.90
C ILE A 32 11.34 -9.70 2.17
N LEU A 33 10.50 -8.66 2.22
CA LEU A 33 10.39 -7.78 3.38
C LEU A 33 9.83 -8.48 4.61
N ARG A 34 8.86 -9.39 4.43
CA ARG A 34 8.30 -10.22 5.50
C ARG A 34 9.26 -11.31 5.94
N ASN A 35 9.92 -11.98 4.99
CA ASN A 35 10.76 -13.14 5.24
C ASN A 35 12.15 -12.97 4.62
N PRO A 36 12.99 -12.06 5.15
CA PRO A 36 14.30 -11.79 4.56
C PRO A 36 15.28 -12.96 4.71
N LYS A 37 14.98 -13.97 5.54
CA LYS A 37 15.84 -15.14 5.76
C LYS A 37 15.57 -16.29 4.78
N GLU A 38 14.45 -16.27 4.06
CA GLU A 38 14.07 -17.36 3.17
C GLU A 38 14.57 -17.10 1.73
N GLU A 39 15.53 -17.90 1.29
CA GLU A 39 16.18 -17.77 -0.03
C GLU A 39 15.21 -18.02 -1.19
N LYS A 40 14.16 -18.83 -0.97
CA LYS A 40 13.12 -19.07 -1.99
C LYS A 40 12.33 -17.82 -2.36
N TYR A 41 12.23 -16.83 -1.46
CA TYR A 41 11.60 -15.54 -1.77
C TYR A 41 12.58 -14.53 -2.35
N ARG A 42 13.88 -14.76 -2.14
CA ARG A 42 14.97 -14.01 -2.75
C ARG A 42 15.30 -14.49 -4.15
N SER A 43 14.74 -15.60 -4.61
CA SER A 43 15.02 -16.16 -5.93
C SER A 43 13.73 -16.29 -6.75
N ILE A 44 13.72 -15.70 -7.95
CA ILE A 44 12.58 -15.74 -8.87
C ILE A 44 13.00 -16.51 -10.10
N ARG A 45 12.35 -17.65 -10.37
CA ARG A 45 12.65 -18.47 -11.55
C ARG A 45 12.10 -17.82 -12.81
N ILE A 46 12.98 -17.52 -13.77
CA ILE A 46 12.60 -16.93 -15.05
C ILE A 46 11.69 -17.90 -15.81
N GLY A 47 12.01 -19.20 -15.78
CA GLY A 47 11.23 -20.27 -16.43
C GLY A 47 9.85 -20.54 -15.82
N ASN A 48 9.44 -19.85 -14.75
CA ASN A 48 8.05 -19.93 -14.30
C ASN A 48 7.15 -19.29 -15.37
N PRO A 49 6.09 -19.97 -15.87
CA PRO A 49 5.25 -19.43 -16.93
C PRO A 49 4.63 -18.07 -16.58
N THR A 50 4.30 -17.83 -15.31
CA THR A 50 3.81 -16.52 -14.87
C THR A 50 4.87 -15.43 -15.08
N PHE A 51 6.13 -15.72 -14.77
CA PHE A 51 7.23 -14.77 -14.98
C PHE A 51 7.55 -14.61 -16.47
N SER A 52 7.74 -15.72 -17.18
CA SER A 52 8.09 -15.71 -18.61
C SER A 52 7.01 -15.08 -19.48
N THR A 53 5.73 -15.28 -19.18
CA THR A 53 4.63 -14.74 -20.01
C THR A 53 4.20 -13.34 -19.59
N LYS A 54 4.34 -12.97 -18.32
CA LYS A 54 3.88 -11.65 -17.83
C LYS A 54 4.99 -10.62 -17.65
N LEU A 55 6.24 -11.02 -17.39
CA LEU A 55 7.34 -10.09 -17.11
C LEU A 55 8.33 -9.96 -18.28
N LEU A 56 8.71 -11.05 -18.96
CA LEU A 56 9.63 -10.97 -20.12
C LEU A 56 9.12 -10.09 -21.27
N PRO A 57 7.85 -10.15 -21.72
CA PRO A 57 7.40 -9.32 -22.84
C PRO A 57 7.21 -7.84 -22.45
N VAL A 58 7.30 -7.52 -21.16
CA VAL A 58 7.00 -6.19 -20.64
C VAL A 58 8.29 -5.40 -20.50
N ARG A 59 8.44 -4.38 -21.35
CA ARG A 59 9.59 -3.48 -21.27
C ARG A 59 9.58 -2.74 -19.95
N GLY A 60 10.73 -2.70 -19.28
CA GLY A 60 10.88 -2.07 -17.97
C GLY A 60 10.57 -2.98 -16.78
N ALA A 61 9.95 -4.14 -16.96
CA ALA A 61 9.65 -5.05 -15.85
C ALA A 61 10.90 -5.64 -15.20
N VAL A 62 11.83 -6.13 -16.02
CA VAL A 62 13.12 -6.69 -15.56
C VAL A 62 14.03 -5.57 -15.01
N GLU A 63 14.09 -4.41 -15.69
CA GLU A 63 14.78 -3.21 -15.19
C GLU A 63 14.30 -2.81 -13.79
N CYS A 64 12.99 -2.88 -13.54
CA CYS A 64 12.41 -2.57 -12.23
C CYS A 64 12.89 -3.56 -11.15
N LEU A 65 13.09 -4.84 -11.49
CA LEU A 65 13.69 -5.83 -10.59
C LEU A 65 15.17 -5.52 -10.32
N PHE A 66 15.94 -5.18 -11.35
CA PHE A 66 17.34 -4.77 -11.18
C PHE A 66 17.48 -3.53 -10.28
N GLU A 67 16.64 -2.50 -10.50
CA GLU A 67 16.62 -1.33 -9.63
C GLU A 67 16.18 -1.63 -8.19
N MET A 68 15.32 -2.64 -7.99
CA MET A 68 15.01 -3.13 -6.64
C MET A 68 16.24 -3.73 -5.95
N GLY A 69 17.22 -4.21 -6.71
CA GLY A 69 18.42 -4.88 -6.24
C GLY A 69 18.44 -6.38 -6.53
N PHE A 70 17.61 -6.88 -7.44
CA PHE A 70 17.77 -8.23 -7.96
C PHE A 70 18.93 -8.28 -8.96
N GLU A 71 19.69 -9.37 -8.95
CA GLU A 71 20.70 -9.69 -9.93
C GLU A 71 20.18 -10.79 -10.86
N GLU A 72 20.40 -10.63 -12.16
CA GLU A 72 20.10 -11.65 -13.16
C GLU A 72 21.19 -12.71 -13.14
N ALA A 73 20.77 -13.95 -12.92
CA ALA A 73 21.58 -15.13 -13.19
C ALA A 73 21.02 -15.84 -14.44
N GLU A 74 21.64 -16.96 -14.79
CA GLU A 74 21.36 -17.70 -16.03
C GLU A 74 19.91 -18.18 -16.19
N THR A 75 19.24 -18.54 -15.09
CA THR A 75 17.89 -19.16 -15.13
C THR A 75 16.92 -18.58 -14.11
N HIS A 76 17.39 -17.64 -13.28
CA HIS A 76 16.64 -17.07 -12.17
C HIS A 76 17.22 -15.71 -11.79
N LEU A 77 16.40 -14.84 -11.20
CA LEU A 77 16.86 -13.61 -10.56
C LEU A 77 17.05 -13.85 -9.07
N VAL A 78 18.16 -13.36 -8.51
CA VAL A 78 18.49 -13.50 -7.09
C VAL A 78 18.58 -12.13 -6.42
N PHE A 79 18.04 -12.00 -5.21
CA PHE A 79 18.19 -10.83 -4.37
C PHE A 79 19.32 -11.09 -3.36
N PRO A 80 20.53 -10.57 -3.59
CA PRO A 80 21.65 -10.81 -2.71
C PRO A 80 21.42 -10.17 -1.34
N GLN A 81 22.06 -10.72 -0.31
CA GLN A 81 21.92 -10.22 1.06
C GLN A 81 22.60 -8.85 1.25
N THR A 82 23.52 -8.53 0.35
CA THR A 82 24.22 -7.24 0.25
C THR A 82 23.34 -6.16 -0.40
N ALA A 83 22.24 -6.53 -1.05
CA ALA A 83 21.34 -5.56 -1.65
C ALA A 83 20.63 -4.74 -0.57
N SER A 84 20.42 -3.47 -0.91
CA SER A 84 19.81 -2.50 -0.01
C SER A 84 18.30 -2.74 0.12
N VAL A 85 17.87 -3.33 1.22
CA VAL A 85 16.45 -3.36 1.64
C VAL A 85 15.75 -1.99 1.55
N PRO A 86 16.37 -0.84 1.91
CA PRO A 86 15.72 0.46 1.71
C PRO A 86 15.49 0.81 0.23
N GLN A 87 16.34 0.35 -0.68
CA GLN A 87 16.15 0.55 -2.12
C GLN A 87 14.95 -0.26 -2.63
N LEU A 88 14.86 -1.55 -2.24
CA LEU A 88 13.69 -2.39 -2.51
C LEU A 88 12.38 -1.71 -2.06
N ARG A 89 12.37 -1.15 -0.84
CA ARG A 89 11.20 -0.41 -0.32
C ARG A 89 10.87 0.81 -1.16
N ARG A 90 11.87 1.62 -1.53
CA ARG A 90 11.68 2.83 -2.32
C ARG A 90 11.05 2.54 -3.69
N ILE A 91 11.57 1.53 -4.40
CA ILE A 91 11.01 1.15 -5.70
C ILE A 91 9.60 0.57 -5.53
N ARG A 92 9.38 -0.29 -4.53
CA ARG A 92 8.06 -0.83 -4.19
C ARG A 92 7.04 0.30 -3.94
N GLU A 93 7.39 1.31 -3.15
CA GLU A 93 6.52 2.45 -2.87
C GLU A 93 6.22 3.26 -4.14
N THR A 94 7.20 3.43 -5.02
CA THR A 94 7.02 4.14 -6.30
C THR A 94 6.04 3.39 -7.21
N VAL A 95 6.20 2.07 -7.35
CA VAL A 95 5.27 1.22 -8.12
C VAL A 95 3.87 1.21 -7.50
N ALA A 96 3.78 1.14 -6.17
CA ALA A 96 2.50 1.18 -5.46
C ALA A 96 1.77 2.51 -5.67
N ALA A 97 2.47 3.65 -5.59
CA ALA A 97 1.91 4.96 -5.83
C ALA A 97 1.43 5.13 -7.27
N GLU A 98 2.21 4.65 -8.25
CA GLU A 98 1.79 4.68 -9.65
C GLU A 98 0.55 3.79 -9.89
N ARG A 99 0.53 2.60 -9.30
CA ARG A 99 -0.64 1.70 -9.32
C ARG A 99 -1.87 2.36 -8.71
N ASP A 100 -1.73 2.99 -7.56
CA ASP A 100 -2.82 3.71 -6.90
C ASP A 100 -3.30 4.87 -7.78
N ARG A 101 -2.41 5.63 -8.42
CA ARG A 101 -2.79 6.67 -9.39
C ARG A 101 -3.59 6.11 -10.57
N ARG A 102 -3.21 4.92 -11.05
CA ARG A 102 -3.87 4.24 -12.19
C ARG A 102 -5.24 3.68 -11.81
N LEU A 103 -5.37 3.10 -10.61
CA LEU A 103 -6.63 2.60 -10.07
C LEU A 103 -7.54 3.73 -9.56
N GLY A 104 -6.94 4.78 -9.01
CA GLY A 104 -7.52 5.97 -8.41
C GLY A 104 -7.77 7.10 -9.40
N ALA A 105 -7.45 6.96 -10.69
CA ALA A 105 -7.98 7.84 -11.73
C ALA A 105 -9.53 7.75 -11.85
N GLY A 106 -10.17 6.82 -11.12
CA GLY A 106 -11.61 6.79 -10.85
C GLY A 106 -12.03 7.29 -9.46
N HIS A 107 -11.12 7.77 -8.60
CA HIS A 107 -11.45 8.30 -7.27
C HIS A 107 -10.48 9.42 -6.87
N THR A 108 -10.98 10.65 -6.95
CA THR A 108 -10.40 11.90 -6.47
C THR A 108 -9.56 11.74 -5.20
N PRO A 109 -8.35 12.31 -5.12
CA PRO A 109 -7.59 12.36 -3.87
C PRO A 109 -8.27 13.33 -2.88
N PRO A 110 -8.55 12.96 -1.62
CA PRO A 110 -8.64 13.93 -0.54
C PRO A 110 -7.21 14.27 -0.10
N CYS A 111 -6.61 15.27 -0.71
CA CYS A 111 -5.49 15.98 -0.10
C CYS A 111 -6.01 17.17 0.72
N PRO A 112 -5.27 17.69 1.72
CA PRO A 112 -4.42 17.03 2.72
C PRO A 112 -4.67 17.60 4.14
N GLN A 113 -4.06 16.99 5.16
CA GLN A 113 -4.01 17.57 6.51
C GLN A 113 -3.21 18.89 6.55
N SER A 114 -3.79 19.88 7.25
CA SER A 114 -3.18 20.85 8.18
C SER A 114 -1.87 21.56 7.78
N SER A 115 -1.92 22.90 7.61
CA SER A 115 -1.04 23.91 8.27
C SER A 115 -1.00 25.23 7.46
N ALA A 116 -1.51 26.33 8.02
CA ALA A 116 -1.13 27.69 7.63
C ALA A 116 -1.19 28.61 8.86
N LEU A 117 0.00 29.04 9.34
CA LEU A 117 0.18 30.16 10.25
C LEU A 117 0.54 31.40 9.41
N GLY A 118 -0.26 32.48 9.46
CA GLY A 118 0.17 33.84 9.05
C GLY A 118 -0.83 34.74 8.28
N SER A 119 -1.41 35.72 9.01
CA SER A 119 -1.71 37.13 8.65
C SER A 119 -2.96 37.59 7.83
N ALA A 120 -4.03 37.97 8.58
CA ALA A 120 -4.88 39.21 8.53
C ALA A 120 -5.87 39.52 7.35
N PRO A 121 -6.85 40.47 7.49
CA PRO A 121 -8.28 40.30 7.84
C PRO A 121 -9.28 40.65 6.68
N PRO A 122 -10.63 40.45 6.81
CA PRO A 122 -11.51 41.54 7.27
C PRO A 122 -12.79 41.13 8.09
N LEU A 123 -13.31 42.08 8.88
CA LEU A 123 -14.67 42.13 9.48
C LEU A 123 -15.69 42.71 8.44
N PRO A 124 -17.04 42.71 8.61
CA PRO A 124 -17.85 42.54 9.84
C PRO A 124 -19.11 41.62 9.78
N ALA A 125 -19.66 41.37 10.98
CA ALA A 125 -20.96 40.86 11.47
C ALA A 125 -22.23 40.96 10.56
N PRO A 126 -23.39 40.29 10.83
CA PRO A 126 -24.00 40.00 12.15
C PRO A 126 -24.74 38.64 12.40
N ALA A 127 -24.97 38.36 13.69
CA ALA A 127 -25.76 37.28 14.34
C ALA A 127 -27.28 37.28 13.95
N PRO A 128 -28.23 36.40 14.44
CA PRO A 128 -28.28 35.46 15.59
C PRO A 128 -28.98 34.09 15.23
N PRO A 129 -29.65 33.25 16.08
CA PRO A 129 -29.83 33.14 17.56
C PRO A 129 -29.57 31.72 18.16
N PRO A 130 -29.76 31.47 19.49
CA PRO A 130 -29.33 30.25 20.18
C PRO A 130 -30.47 29.23 20.46
N PRO A 131 -30.15 27.95 20.71
CA PRO A 131 -30.95 27.12 21.61
C PRO A 131 -30.15 26.74 22.86
N GLN A 132 -30.65 27.20 24.00
CA GLN A 132 -30.10 26.95 25.33
C GLN A 132 -30.28 25.47 25.72
N GLY A 133 -29.19 24.89 26.20
CA GLY A 133 -29.15 23.55 26.75
C GLY A 133 -30.00 23.42 28.02
N ARG A 134 -30.71 22.30 28.11
CA ARG A 134 -31.33 21.80 29.33
C ARG A 134 -30.25 21.53 30.38
N PRO A 135 -30.35 22.06 31.61
CA PRO A 135 -29.49 21.62 32.69
C PRO A 135 -30.05 20.36 33.34
N ALA A 136 -29.12 19.46 33.66
CA ALA A 136 -29.05 18.63 34.86
C ALA A 136 -30.34 17.97 35.36
N ARG A 137 -30.27 16.65 35.56
CA ARG A 137 -30.28 16.11 36.93
C ARG A 137 -30.13 14.59 36.99
N LEU A 138 -29.23 14.20 37.90
CA LEU A 138 -29.39 13.11 38.87
C LEU A 138 -29.46 11.68 38.33
N ALA A 139 -28.36 10.95 38.57
CA ALA A 139 -28.42 9.54 38.95
C ALA A 139 -29.36 9.37 40.17
N PRO A 140 -30.01 8.20 40.37
CA PRO A 140 -29.28 7.10 41.01
C PRO A 140 -29.69 5.67 40.59
N LEU A 141 -28.78 4.75 40.87
CA LEU A 141 -28.96 3.34 41.29
C LEU A 141 -30.26 2.59 40.91
N CYS A 142 -30.10 1.46 40.22
CA CYS A 142 -30.67 0.19 40.70
C CYS A 142 -29.99 -1.05 40.06
N ALA A 143 -29.39 -1.85 40.94
CA ALA A 143 -29.13 -3.30 40.98
C ALA A 143 -28.90 -4.17 39.70
N PRO A 144 -28.03 -5.21 39.84
CA PRO A 144 -27.81 -6.26 38.84
C PRO A 144 -28.85 -7.40 39.00
N GLY A 145 -29.34 -7.93 37.88
CA GLY A 145 -29.98 -9.25 37.79
C GLY A 145 -29.17 -10.10 36.82
N GLU A 146 -28.39 -11.07 37.30
CA GLU A 146 -28.77 -12.50 37.42
C GLU A 146 -29.31 -13.05 36.08
N GLN A 147 -28.44 -13.61 35.24
CA GLN A 147 -28.04 -15.03 35.16
C GLN A 147 -29.00 -15.86 34.31
N ARG A 148 -28.42 -16.88 33.64
CA ARG A 148 -29.02 -17.96 32.83
C ARG A 148 -29.14 -17.56 31.36
N ASP A 149 -28.43 -18.18 30.44
CA ASP A 149 -28.49 -19.61 30.18
C ASP A 149 -27.15 -20.18 29.69
N LEU A 150 -26.71 -21.22 30.40
CA LEU A 150 -25.71 -22.20 30.03
C LEU A 150 -26.35 -23.09 28.95
N LEU A 151 -25.67 -23.45 27.86
CA LEU A 151 -25.40 -24.86 27.50
C LEU A 151 -24.64 -24.99 26.15
N GLN A 152 -23.37 -25.41 26.28
CA GLN A 152 -22.65 -26.42 25.50
C GLN A 152 -22.60 -26.42 23.96
N ASN A 153 -21.37 -26.22 23.45
CA ASN A 153 -20.72 -27.02 22.40
C ASN A 153 -20.72 -28.54 22.74
N PRO A 154 -20.26 -29.50 21.89
CA PRO A 154 -19.94 -29.49 20.45
C PRO A 154 -20.41 -30.78 19.70
N ALA A 155 -19.94 -30.92 18.45
CA ALA A 155 -19.59 -32.15 17.74
C ALA A 155 -20.69 -32.99 17.03
N VAL A 156 -20.56 -33.03 15.71
CA VAL A 156 -20.63 -34.25 14.89
C VAL A 156 -19.59 -34.15 13.77
#